data_AF-A0A9E2GCK8-F1
#
_entry.id   AF-A0A9E2GCK8-F1
#
_cell.length_a   1.000
_cell.length_b   1.000
_cell.length_c   1.000
_cell.angle_alpha   90.00
_cell.angle_beta   90.00
_cell.angle_gamma   90.00
#
_symmetry.space_group_name_H-M   'P 1'
#
loop_
_entity.id
_entity.type
_entity.pdbx_description
1 polymer ?
#
loop_
_entity_poly.entity_id
_entity_poly.type
_entity_poly.pdbx_seq_one_letter_code
_entity_poly.pdbx_strand_id
1 'polypeptide(L)'
;MIDGFKKTLKLIESRFHGAALLKVNKSLVREGKKLRYPKNLRVKMFGTIIDAIKKHKSDIDISLCKEQPEIWKALGLGMKGLSCNCVN
;
A
#
# COMPACT_ATOMS: atom_id res chain seq x y z
N MET A 1 2.80 -12.85 20.99
CA MET A 1 2.62 -12.17 19.68
C MET A 1 2.21 -10.69 19.80
N ILE A 2 2.33 -10.05 20.99
CA ILE A 2 1.76 -8.71 21.28
C ILE A 2 2.86 -7.62 21.41
N ASP A 3 4.12 -7.99 21.63
CA ASP A 3 5.17 -7.01 21.98
C ASP A 3 5.69 -6.16 20.82
N GLY A 4 5.80 -6.73 19.61
CA GLY A 4 6.34 -6.01 18.45
C GLY A 4 5.48 -4.81 18.03
N PHE A 5 4.15 -4.95 18.13
CA PHE A 5 3.22 -3.90 17.72
C PHE A 5 3.22 -2.72 18.71
N LYS A 6 3.31 -3.00 20.02
CA LYS A 6 3.40 -1.97 21.06
C LYS A 6 4.67 -1.12 20.93
N LYS A 7 5.81 -1.74 20.58
CA LYS A 7 7.08 -1.02 20.38
C LYS A 7 7.02 -0.06 19.19
N THR A 8 6.42 -0.49 18.08
CA THR A 8 6.25 0.33 16.88
C THR A 8 5.31 1.52 17.12
N LEU A 9 4.20 1.30 17.84
CA LEU A 9 3.26 2.39 18.16
C LEU A 9 3.90 3.49 18.99
N LYS A 10 4.66 3.13 20.04
CA LYS A 10 5.40 4.11 20.86
C LYS A 10 6.37 4.96 20.05
N LEU A 11 7.08 4.36 19.09
CA LEU A 11 8.01 5.08 18.22
C LEU A 11 7.31 6.04 17.25
N ILE A 12 6.12 5.66 16.77
CA ILE A 12 5.34 6.53 15.87
C ILE A 12 4.72 7.67 16.69
N GLU A 13 4.17 7.39 17.87
CA GLU A 13 3.66 8.42 18.80
C GLU A 13 4.73 9.45 19.17
N SER A 14 5.96 9.01 19.47
CA SER A 14 7.06 9.93 19.81
C SER A 14 7.56 10.76 18.64
N ARG A 15 7.22 10.40 17.39
CA ARG A 15 7.64 11.12 16.18
C ARG A 15 6.53 11.98 15.60
N PHE A 16 5.29 11.62 15.84
CA PHE A 16 4.11 12.24 15.24
C PHE A 16 3.10 12.60 16.33
N HIS A 17 3.50 13.52 17.21
CA HIS A 17 2.69 13.97 18.34
C HIS A 17 1.34 14.49 17.85
N GLY A 18 0.24 13.87 18.29
CA GLY A 18 -1.12 14.28 17.94
C GLY A 18 -1.56 14.00 16.50
N ALA A 19 -0.75 13.31 15.68
CA ALA A 19 -1.10 13.05 14.29
C ALA A 19 -2.25 12.04 14.18
N ALA A 20 -3.29 12.41 13.42
CA ALA A 20 -4.42 11.53 13.09
C ALA A 20 -4.00 10.23 12.37
N LEU A 21 -2.78 10.18 11.83
CA LEU A 21 -2.13 9.00 11.23
C LEU A 21 -2.18 7.75 12.13
N LEU A 22 -2.13 7.93 13.45
CA LEU A 22 -2.16 6.81 14.41
C LEU A 22 -3.56 6.18 14.60
N LYS A 23 -4.63 6.90 14.26
CA LYS A 23 -6.01 6.41 14.39
C LYS A 23 -6.42 5.46 13.26
N VAL A 24 -5.59 5.32 12.22
CA VAL A 24 -5.89 4.57 10.98
C VAL A 24 -5.82 3.04 11.16
N ASN A 25 -5.24 2.55 12.26
CA ASN A 25 -5.09 1.11 12.49
C ASN A 25 -6.41 0.35 12.71
N LYS A 26 -7.51 1.04 13.07
CA LYS A 26 -8.80 0.35 13.31
C LYS A 26 -9.43 -0.22 12.03
N SER A 27 -9.05 0.26 10.85
CA SER A 27 -9.61 -0.16 9.56
C SER A 27 -8.70 -1.10 8.76
N LEU A 28 -7.54 -1.50 9.29
CA LEU A 28 -6.64 -2.43 8.60
C LEU A 28 -7.14 -3.88 8.73
N VAL A 29 -6.98 -4.65 7.66
CA VAL A 29 -7.29 -6.08 7.60
C VAL A 29 -6.00 -6.90 7.64
N ARG A 30 -6.09 -8.10 8.21
CA ARG A 30 -4.98 -9.06 8.21
C ARG A 30 -5.02 -9.88 6.92
N GLU A 31 -3.95 -9.79 6.13
CA GLU A 31 -3.75 -10.61 4.94
C GLU A 31 -2.42 -11.35 5.07
N GLY A 32 -2.51 -12.66 5.34
CA GLY A 32 -1.36 -13.48 5.73
C GLY A 32 -0.71 -12.95 7.02
N LYS A 33 0.60 -12.70 6.98
CA LYS A 33 1.38 -12.18 8.12
C LYS A 33 1.40 -10.65 8.21
N LYS A 34 0.74 -9.93 7.30
CA LYS A 34 0.81 -8.46 7.20
C LYS A 34 -0.53 -7.82 7.49
N LEU A 35 -0.50 -6.63 8.10
CA LEU A 35 -1.64 -5.72 8.13
C LEU A 35 -1.65 -4.93 6.82
N ARG A 36 -2.80 -4.84 6.18
CA ARG A 36 -3.01 -4.12 4.92
C ARG A 36 -4.30 -3.31 4.99
N TYR A 37 -4.43 -2.31 4.13
CA TYR A 37 -5.72 -1.67 3.92
C TYR A 37 -6.69 -2.65 3.25
N PRO A 38 -8.00 -2.55 3.52
CA PRO A 38 -9.04 -3.26 2.79
C PRO A 38 -8.85 -3.17 1.27
N LYS A 39 -9.11 -4.28 0.57
CA LYS A 39 -8.89 -4.42 -0.87
C LYS A 39 -9.46 -3.23 -1.68
N ASN A 40 -10.70 -2.83 -1.39
CA ASN A 40 -11.37 -1.70 -2.05
C ASN A 40 -10.65 -0.37 -1.84
N LEU A 41 -10.12 -0.12 -0.64
CA LEU A 41 -9.34 1.08 -0.34
C LEU A 41 -7.98 1.07 -1.06
N ARG A 42 -7.34 -0.10 -1.17
CA ARG A 42 -6.11 -0.24 -1.96
C ARG A 42 -6.34 0.04 -3.44
N VAL A 43 -7.38 -0.53 -4.03
CA VAL A 43 -7.77 -0.24 -5.41
C VAL A 43 -8.03 1.25 -5.60
N LYS A 44 -8.82 1.88 -4.72
CA LYS A 44 -9.11 3.33 -4.81
C LYS A 44 -7.82 4.17 -4.71
N MET A 45 -6.96 3.85 -3.74
CA MET A 45 -5.71 4.57 -3.50
C MET A 45 -4.76 4.45 -4.69
N PHE A 46 -4.48 3.24 -5.15
CA PHE A 46 -3.59 3.02 -6.29
C PHE A 46 -4.17 3.58 -7.58
N GLY A 47 -5.47 3.42 -7.83
CA GLY A 47 -6.13 4.01 -9.00
C GLY A 47 -5.96 5.52 -9.05
N THR A 48 -6.19 6.21 -7.93
CA THR A 48 -5.98 7.67 -7.83
C THR A 48 -4.54 8.08 -8.18
N ILE A 49 -3.56 7.33 -7.68
CA ILE A 49 -2.14 7.58 -7.95
C ILE A 49 -1.79 7.32 -9.43
N ILE A 50 -2.26 6.19 -9.97
CA ILE A 50 -2.06 5.81 -11.38
C ILE A 50 -2.65 6.87 -12.31
N ASP A 51 -3.87 7.33 -12.04
CA ASP A 51 -4.54 8.37 -12.81
C ASP A 51 -3.75 9.69 -12.79
N ALA A 52 -3.22 10.06 -11.62
CA ALA A 52 -2.38 11.23 -11.48
C ALA A 52 -1.08 11.11 -12.30
N ILE A 53 -0.40 9.96 -12.25
CA ILE A 53 0.81 9.69 -13.04
C ILE A 53 0.49 9.74 -14.54
N LYS A 54 -0.57 9.05 -14.97
CA LYS A 54 -0.95 8.94 -16.39
C LYS A 54 -1.42 10.27 -17.00
N LYS A 55 -1.94 11.20 -16.19
CA LYS A 55 -2.21 12.58 -16.63
C LYS A 55 -0.96 13.32 -17.09
N HIS A 56 0.21 13.01 -16.54
CA HIS A 56 1.48 13.60 -16.94
C HIS A 56 2.14 12.83 -18.09
N LYS A 57 2.08 11.50 -18.07
CA LYS A 57 2.59 10.64 -19.14
C LYS A 57 1.75 9.37 -19.22
N SER A 58 0.99 9.22 -20.31
CA SER A 58 0.05 8.11 -20.50
C SER A 58 0.75 6.76 -20.73
N ASP A 59 1.88 6.77 -21.41
CA ASP A 59 2.68 5.59 -21.77
C ASP A 59 3.85 5.42 -20.78
N ILE A 60 3.50 5.11 -19.54
CA ILE A 60 4.47 4.76 -18.50
C ILE A 60 4.09 3.42 -17.91
N ASP A 61 5.09 2.54 -17.79
CA ASP A 61 4.91 1.25 -17.14
C ASP A 61 4.86 1.45 -15.62
N ILE A 62 3.81 0.91 -15.00
CA ILE A 62 3.54 1.06 -13.56
C ILE A 62 3.39 -0.32 -12.95
N SER A 63 4.23 -0.60 -11.96
CA SER A 63 4.25 -1.86 -11.21
C SER A 63 3.88 -1.67 -9.74
N LEU A 64 3.01 -2.53 -9.21
CA LEU A 64 2.61 -2.55 -7.79
C LEU A 64 3.38 -3.62 -7.00
N CYS A 65 4.53 -3.24 -6.44
CA CYS A 65 5.42 -4.16 -5.72
C CYS A 65 4.73 -4.85 -4.53
N LYS A 66 4.96 -6.17 -4.38
CA LYS A 66 4.43 -7.02 -3.29
C LYS A 66 2.89 -6.95 -3.16
N GLU A 67 2.21 -6.66 -4.26
CA GLU A 67 0.76 -6.60 -4.31
C GLU A 67 0.13 -7.82 -4.97
N GLN A 68 -1.07 -8.18 -4.53
CA GLN A 68 -1.76 -9.38 -4.98
C GLN A 68 -2.35 -9.23 -6.40
N PRO A 69 -2.32 -10.28 -7.24
CA PRO A 69 -2.81 -10.27 -8.63
C PRO A 69 -4.21 -9.66 -8.82
N GLU A 70 -5.10 -9.82 -7.85
CA GLU A 70 -6.48 -9.33 -7.94
C GLU A 70 -6.55 -7.80 -7.90
N ILE A 71 -5.59 -7.13 -7.25
CA ILE A 71 -5.48 -5.67 -7.25
C ILE A 71 -4.97 -5.19 -8.62
N TRP A 72 -3.99 -5.88 -9.20
CA TRP A 72 -3.47 -5.59 -10.54
C TRP A 72 -4.58 -5.65 -11.58
N LYS A 73 -5.35 -6.76 -11.56
CA LYS A 73 -6.49 -6.96 -12.45
C LYS A 73 -7.56 -5.88 -12.27
N ALA A 74 -7.87 -5.51 -11.02
CA ALA A 74 -8.85 -4.46 -10.73
C ALA A 74 -8.43 -3.07 -11.25
N LEU A 75 -7.13 -2.84 -11.45
CA LEU A 75 -6.57 -1.57 -11.93
C LEU A 75 -6.23 -1.60 -13.43
N GLY A 76 -6.56 -2.68 -14.14
CA GLY A 76 -6.23 -2.85 -15.55
C GLY A 76 -4.72 -2.91 -15.83
N LEU A 77 -3.91 -3.27 -14.83
CA LEU A 77 -2.46 -3.41 -15.00
C LEU A 77 -2.11 -4.83 -15.47
N GLY A 78 -1.17 -4.92 -16.41
CA GLY A 78 -0.58 -6.18 -16.82
C GLY A 78 0.42 -6.70 -15.78
N MET A 79 0.49 -8.02 -15.59
CA MET A 79 1.47 -8.66 -14.70
C MET A 79 2.68 -9.25 -15.46
N LYS A 80 2.82 -8.94 -16.76
CA LYS A 80 3.93 -9.44 -17.58
C LYS A 80 5.08 -8.42 -17.57
N GLY A 81 6.32 -8.89 -17.51
CA GLY A 81 7.50 -8.02 -17.61
C GLY A 81 7.79 -7.18 -16.36
N LEU A 82 7.20 -7.52 -15.21
CA LEU A 82 7.36 -6.75 -13.98
C LEU A 82 8.84 -6.75 -13.53
N SER A 83 9.42 -5.55 -13.45
CA SER A 83 10.71 -5.33 -12.80
C SER A 83 10.46 -4.65 -11.44
N CYS A 84 10.94 -5.23 -10.34
CA CYS A 84 11.07 -4.45 -9.10
C CYS A 84 12.46 -3.81 -9.09
N ASN A 85 12.54 -2.53 -8.72
CA ASN A 85 13.78 -1.88 -8.30
C ASN A 85 14.32 -2.43 -6.96
N CYS A 86 13.69 -3.46 -6.40
CA CYS A 86 14.16 -4.18 -5.24
C CYS A 86 15.43 -4.95 -5.63
N VAL A 87 16.59 -4.34 -5.47
CA VAL A 87 17.85 -5.07 -5.34
C VAL A 87 17.82 -5.77 -3.97
N ASN A 88 18.16 -7.07 -3.95
CA ASN A 88 18.19 -7.86 -2.71
C ASN A 88 19.15 -7.25 -1.68
#